data_AF-A0A379SHW1-F1
#
_entry.id   AF-A0A379SHW1-F1
#
_cell.length_a   1.000
_cell.length_b   1.000
_cell.length_c   1.000
_cell.angle_alpha   90.00
_cell.angle_beta   90.00
_cell.angle_gamma   90.00
#
_symmetry.space_group_name_H-M   'P 1'
#
loop_
_entity.id
_entity.type
_entity.pdbx_description
1 polymer ?
#
loop_
_entity_poly.entity_id
_entity_poly.type
_entity_poly.pdbx_seq_one_letter_code
_entity_poly.pdbx_strand_id
1 'polypeptide(L)'
;MHYLGIPTTRALSIVTSDTPVQRETQEAGAMLMRLAQSHMRFGHFEHFYYRREPEKVQQLADFAIRHYWPQWQDAPEKYDLWFEEVAARTGRLIAEWQTVGFAHGVMNTDNMSILGLTIDYGPFGFLDDYDPGFIGNHSDHQGRYRFDNQPSVALWNLQRLAQTLTPFIEIDALNRALDRYQDALLTRYGQRMRQKLGFFTEQKDDNVLLNELFSLMAREGSDYTRTFRMLSHTEQQSASSPLRDTFIDRAAFDGWFDRYRARLRTEAVDDALRQQQMQSVNPAVVLRNWLAQRAIDAAGQGDMSELHRLHEILRQPFIDRDDDYASRPPEWGKRLEVSCSS
;
A
#
# COMPACT_ATOMS: atom_id res chain seq x y z
N MET A 1 4.97 -3.90 -4.92
CA MET A 1 5.43 -2.99 -3.84
C MET A 1 6.79 -2.34 -4.14
N HIS A 2 7.91 -3.08 -4.17
CA HIS A 2 9.24 -2.47 -4.37
C HIS A 2 9.35 -1.62 -5.65
N TYR A 3 8.92 -2.16 -6.80
CA TYR A 3 8.93 -1.47 -8.09
C TYR A 3 7.88 -0.35 -8.22
N LEU A 4 6.92 -0.29 -7.30
CA LEU A 4 6.02 0.86 -7.14
C LEU A 4 6.65 1.98 -6.28
N GLY A 5 7.86 1.77 -5.78
CA GLY A 5 8.55 2.71 -4.87
C GLY A 5 8.10 2.61 -3.41
N ILE A 6 7.35 1.58 -3.03
CA ILE A 6 6.81 1.43 -1.66
C ILE A 6 7.78 0.60 -0.81
N PRO A 7 8.15 1.06 0.41
CA PRO A 7 9.05 0.32 1.30
C PRO A 7 8.51 -1.08 1.65
N THR A 8 9.33 -2.10 1.43
CA THR A 8 8.92 -3.50 1.62
C THR A 8 10.12 -4.39 1.91
N THR A 9 9.88 -5.51 2.59
CA THR A 9 10.76 -6.68 2.50
C THR A 9 10.89 -7.19 1.06
N ARG A 10 11.97 -7.91 0.74
CA ARG A 10 12.27 -8.42 -0.60
C ARG A 10 12.25 -9.94 -0.62
N ALA A 11 11.77 -10.50 -1.72
CA ALA A 11 11.90 -11.93 -2.03
C ALA A 11 13.16 -12.15 -2.86
N LEU A 12 14.04 -13.06 -2.42
CA LEU A 12 15.25 -13.44 -3.17
C LEU A 12 15.02 -14.70 -4.00
N SER A 13 14.43 -15.73 -3.40
CA SER A 13 14.20 -17.03 -4.05
C SER A 13 13.00 -17.74 -3.44
N ILE A 14 12.34 -18.56 -4.26
CA ILE A 14 11.33 -19.52 -3.85
C ILE A 14 11.86 -20.92 -4.18
N VAL A 15 11.73 -21.85 -3.25
CA VAL A 15 12.07 -23.27 -3.44
C VAL A 15 10.84 -24.09 -3.08
N THR A 16 10.43 -25.00 -3.96
CA THR A 16 9.35 -25.96 -3.70
C THR A 16 9.91 -27.34 -3.38
N SER A 17 9.07 -28.26 -2.90
CA SER A 17 9.44 -29.64 -2.59
C SER A 17 8.24 -30.56 -2.70
N ASP A 18 8.50 -31.87 -2.78
CA ASP A 18 7.47 -32.91 -2.70
C ASP A 18 6.98 -33.18 -1.25
N THR A 19 7.44 -32.38 -0.28
CA THR A 19 7.03 -32.55 1.13
C THR A 19 5.57 -32.14 1.27
N PRO A 20 4.65 -33.03 1.66
CA PRO A 20 3.25 -32.67 1.78
C PRO A 20 3.00 -31.81 3.03
N VAL A 21 2.23 -30.74 2.87
CA VAL A 21 1.78 -29.86 3.96
C VAL A 21 0.25 -29.82 3.95
N GLN A 22 -0.36 -30.16 5.09
CA GLN A 22 -1.82 -30.14 5.21
C GLN A 22 -2.33 -28.73 5.58
N ARG A 23 -3.20 -28.17 4.74
CA ARG A 23 -4.00 -26.96 4.98
C ARG A 23 -5.50 -27.31 4.82
N GLU A 24 -6.27 -26.45 4.17
CA GLU A 24 -7.63 -26.80 3.69
C GLU A 24 -7.56 -27.93 2.67
N THR A 25 -6.53 -27.92 1.82
CA THR A 25 -6.15 -29.02 0.94
C THR A 25 -4.72 -29.46 1.21
N GLN A 26 -4.29 -30.55 0.57
CA GLN A 26 -2.90 -30.99 0.63
C GLN A 26 -2.07 -30.16 -0.36
N GLU A 27 -1.06 -29.47 0.13
CA GLU A 27 -0.20 -28.57 -0.64
C GLU A 27 1.26 -29.05 -0.63
N ALA A 28 2.06 -28.54 -1.58
CA ALA A 28 3.50 -28.76 -1.61
C ALA A 28 4.23 -27.80 -0.66
N GLY A 29 5.11 -28.32 0.17
CA GLY A 29 5.94 -27.52 1.07
C GLY A 29 6.90 -26.64 0.27
N ALA A 30 6.87 -25.34 0.54
CA ALA A 30 7.74 -24.35 -0.10
C ALA A 30 8.44 -23.45 0.92
N MET A 31 9.55 -22.84 0.50
CA MET A 31 10.34 -21.89 1.27
C MET A 31 10.59 -20.61 0.47
N LEU A 32 10.44 -19.46 1.12
CA LEU A 32 10.75 -18.14 0.58
C LEU A 32 11.96 -17.57 1.32
N MET A 33 13.03 -17.21 0.58
CA MET A 33 14.15 -16.46 1.14
C MET A 33 13.79 -14.98 1.16
N ARG A 34 13.48 -14.44 2.35
CA ARG A 34 13.14 -13.04 2.55
C ARG A 34 14.34 -12.22 3.00
N LEU A 35 14.54 -11.06 2.38
CA LEU A 35 15.57 -10.09 2.72
C LEU A 35 14.95 -8.79 3.24
N ALA A 36 15.55 -8.26 4.31
CA ALA A 36 15.23 -6.96 4.86
C ALA A 36 16.42 -6.45 5.66
N GLN A 37 16.54 -5.12 5.83
CA GLN A 37 17.54 -4.54 6.74
C GLN A 37 17.31 -4.96 8.20
N SER A 38 16.04 -5.19 8.56
CA SER A 38 15.63 -5.68 9.86
C SER A 38 14.34 -6.47 9.75
N HIS A 39 14.16 -7.44 10.64
CA HIS A 39 12.88 -8.09 10.91
C HIS A 39 12.28 -7.63 12.24
N MET A 40 12.76 -6.52 12.81
CA MET A 40 12.22 -5.96 14.04
C MET A 40 10.79 -5.44 13.81
N ARG A 41 9.92 -5.78 14.76
CA ARG A 41 8.46 -5.57 14.72
C ARG A 41 8.01 -4.87 15.99
N PHE A 42 6.84 -4.25 15.99
CA PHE A 42 6.29 -3.66 17.21
C PHE A 42 6.10 -4.74 18.30
N GLY A 43 5.65 -5.94 17.89
CA GLY A 43 5.52 -7.10 18.78
C GLY A 43 6.80 -7.54 19.51
N HIS A 44 8.01 -7.20 19.02
CA HIS A 44 9.24 -7.49 19.76
C HIS A 44 9.35 -6.65 21.05
N PHE A 45 8.88 -5.40 21.02
CA PHE A 45 8.86 -4.52 22.17
C PHE A 45 7.76 -4.95 23.14
N GLU A 46 6.57 -5.26 22.61
CA GLU A 46 5.45 -5.76 23.40
C GLU A 46 5.81 -7.04 24.16
N HIS A 47 6.53 -7.95 23.52
CA HIS A 47 6.97 -9.20 24.14
C HIS A 47 7.71 -8.97 25.46
N PHE A 48 8.72 -8.09 25.47
CA PHE A 48 9.51 -7.81 26.68
C PHE A 48 8.77 -6.91 27.67
N TYR A 49 7.97 -5.95 27.17
CA TYR A 49 7.17 -5.08 28.02
C TYR A 49 6.16 -5.88 28.86
N TYR A 50 5.38 -6.76 28.25
CA TYR A 50 4.38 -7.57 28.97
C TYR A 50 5.01 -8.68 29.83
N ARG A 51 6.30 -8.98 29.65
CA ARG A 51 7.09 -9.83 30.56
C ARG A 51 7.68 -9.06 31.74
N ARG A 52 7.46 -7.75 31.82
CA ARG A 52 8.04 -6.86 32.84
C ARG A 52 9.57 -6.83 32.79
N GLU A 53 10.13 -6.84 31.59
CA GLU A 53 11.58 -6.75 31.32
C GLU A 53 11.89 -5.41 30.59
N PRO A 54 11.62 -4.23 31.21
CA PRO A 54 11.75 -2.92 30.55
C PRO A 54 13.17 -2.61 30.08
N GLU A 55 14.19 -3.14 30.75
CA GLU A 55 15.59 -3.05 30.35
C GLU A 55 15.85 -3.68 28.97
N LYS A 56 15.14 -4.76 28.63
CA LYS A 56 15.24 -5.40 27.31
C LYS A 56 14.49 -4.60 26.24
N VAL A 57 13.39 -3.94 26.60
CA VAL A 57 12.70 -3.01 25.70
C VAL A 57 13.63 -1.85 25.33
N GLN A 58 14.30 -1.27 26.32
CA GLN A 58 15.29 -0.22 26.08
C GLN A 58 16.49 -0.73 25.26
N GLN A 59 16.98 -1.94 25.54
CA GLN A 59 18.05 -2.56 24.76
C GLN A 59 17.67 -2.76 23.28
N LEU A 60 16.41 -3.12 22.99
CA LEU A 60 15.92 -3.20 21.61
C LEU A 60 15.88 -1.81 20.95
N ALA A 61 15.44 -0.78 21.66
CA ALA A 61 15.44 0.60 21.15
C ALA A 61 16.87 1.07 20.86
N ASP A 62 17.81 0.84 21.79
CA ASP A 62 19.23 1.14 21.61
C ASP A 62 19.83 0.41 20.40
N PHE A 63 19.51 -0.88 20.25
CA PHE A 63 19.93 -1.65 19.07
C PHE A 63 19.37 -1.02 17.78
N ALA A 64 18.09 -0.68 17.76
CA ALA A 64 17.43 -0.11 16.60
C ALA A 64 18.06 1.24 16.21
N ILE A 65 18.25 2.13 17.18
CA ILE A 65 18.88 3.45 16.98
C ILE A 65 20.29 3.29 16.45
N ARG A 66 21.14 2.49 17.11
CA ARG A 66 22.54 2.30 16.71
C ARG A 66 22.71 1.81 15.27
N HIS A 67 21.84 0.92 14.81
CA HIS A 67 21.98 0.29 13.49
C HIS A 67 21.20 0.97 12.37
N TYR A 68 20.07 1.61 12.67
CA TYR A 68 19.15 2.13 11.64
C TYR A 68 18.90 3.63 11.74
N TRP A 69 19.25 4.26 12.87
CA TRP A 69 19.22 5.71 13.07
C TRP A 69 20.48 6.22 13.80
N PRO A 70 21.70 5.88 13.32
CA PRO A 70 22.94 6.20 14.05
C PRO A 70 23.15 7.71 14.23
N GLN A 71 22.51 8.55 13.42
CA GLN A 71 22.57 10.01 13.56
C GLN A 71 22.01 10.54 14.89
N TRP A 72 21.25 9.74 15.63
CA TRP A 72 20.70 10.12 16.94
C TRP A 72 21.36 9.38 18.11
N GLN A 73 22.35 8.53 17.87
CA GLN A 73 22.95 7.68 18.91
C GLN A 73 23.41 8.48 20.14
N ASP A 74 23.97 9.67 19.89
CA ASP A 74 24.55 10.56 20.91
C ASP A 74 23.62 11.74 21.27
N ALA A 75 22.39 11.78 20.73
CA ALA A 75 21.42 12.82 21.06
C ALA A 75 20.79 12.55 22.45
N PRO A 76 20.66 13.57 23.32
CA PRO A 76 19.97 13.40 24.61
C PRO A 76 18.52 12.88 24.47
N GLU A 77 17.82 13.35 23.44
CA GLU A 77 16.44 13.04 23.08
C GLU A 77 16.31 11.90 22.06
N LYS A 78 17.31 11.00 21.96
CA LYS A 78 17.38 9.97 20.92
C LYS A 78 16.13 9.10 20.79
N TYR A 79 15.47 8.78 21.90
CA TYR A 79 14.29 7.92 21.90
C TYR A 79 13.05 8.65 21.37
N ASP A 80 12.90 9.93 21.73
CA ASP A 80 11.83 10.80 21.24
C ASP A 80 11.95 10.94 19.71
N LEU A 81 13.13 11.34 19.22
CA LEU A 81 13.41 11.49 17.79
C LEU A 81 13.19 10.17 17.02
N TRP A 82 13.64 9.06 17.62
CA TRP A 82 13.46 7.74 17.04
C TRP A 82 11.99 7.36 16.92
N PHE A 83 11.19 7.49 17.99
CA PHE A 83 9.80 7.10 17.96
C PHE A 83 8.95 8.02 17.08
N GLU A 84 9.22 9.32 17.06
CA GLU A 84 8.61 10.28 16.12
C GLU A 84 8.84 9.85 14.66
N GLU A 85 10.04 9.39 14.31
CA GLU A 85 10.33 8.90 12.95
C GLU A 85 9.72 7.52 12.67
N VAL A 86 9.63 6.61 13.64
CA VAL A 86 8.90 5.34 13.47
C VAL A 86 7.42 5.62 13.16
N ALA A 87 6.80 6.55 13.90
CA ALA A 87 5.43 6.99 13.66
C ALA A 87 5.29 7.64 12.27
N ALA A 88 6.21 8.53 11.90
CA ALA A 88 6.18 9.19 10.60
C ALA A 88 6.39 8.22 9.43
N ARG A 89 7.30 7.24 9.55
CA ARG A 89 7.51 6.19 8.53
C ARG A 89 6.27 5.31 8.36
N THR A 90 5.62 4.96 9.46
CA THR A 90 4.35 4.21 9.43
C THR A 90 3.26 5.02 8.73
N GLY A 91 3.12 6.32 9.06
CA GLY A 91 2.15 7.20 8.38
C GLY A 91 2.39 7.30 6.88
N ARG A 92 3.66 7.48 6.46
CA ARG A 92 4.04 7.49 5.03
C ARG A 92 3.78 6.16 4.34
N LEU A 93 4.06 5.03 4.98
CA LEU A 93 3.81 3.70 4.42
C LEU A 93 2.32 3.47 4.15
N ILE A 94 1.47 3.80 5.13
CA ILE A 94 0.03 3.64 5.01
C ILE A 94 -0.53 4.57 3.94
N ALA A 95 -0.05 5.81 3.86
CA ALA A 95 -0.41 6.72 2.78
C ALA A 95 -0.11 6.11 1.39
N GLU A 96 1.07 5.49 1.20
CA GLU A 96 1.39 4.81 -0.06
C GLU A 96 0.42 3.65 -0.33
N TRP A 97 0.10 2.81 0.66
CA TRP A 97 -0.88 1.72 0.51
C TRP A 97 -2.23 2.24 0.04
N GLN A 98 -2.73 3.31 0.66
CA GLN A 98 -4.00 3.93 0.25
C GLN A 98 -3.94 4.45 -1.20
N THR A 99 -2.80 4.99 -1.65
CA THR A 99 -2.68 5.58 -3.00
C THR A 99 -2.58 4.57 -4.13
N VAL A 100 -2.18 3.33 -3.84
CA VAL A 100 -2.10 2.25 -4.83
C VAL A 100 -3.21 1.21 -4.67
N GLY A 101 -4.14 1.42 -3.72
CA GLY A 101 -5.21 0.48 -3.44
C GLY A 101 -4.69 -0.86 -2.87
N PHE A 102 -3.69 -0.84 -2.00
CA PHE A 102 -3.19 -2.06 -1.37
C PHE A 102 -3.86 -2.29 0.00
N ALA A 103 -4.53 -3.43 0.16
CA ALA A 103 -5.05 -3.93 1.43
C ALA A 103 -4.16 -5.06 1.96
N HIS A 104 -3.62 -4.90 3.17
CA HIS A 104 -2.71 -5.87 3.77
C HIS A 104 -3.43 -7.09 4.36
N GLY A 105 -4.64 -6.90 4.90
CA GLY A 105 -5.49 -7.96 5.45
C GLY A 105 -5.11 -8.52 6.84
N VAL A 106 -3.89 -8.27 7.35
CA VAL A 106 -3.44 -8.73 8.69
C VAL A 106 -2.48 -7.74 9.34
N MET A 107 -3.00 -6.58 9.76
CA MET A 107 -2.20 -5.54 10.41
C MET A 107 -2.10 -5.75 11.93
N ASN A 108 -1.75 -6.95 12.36
CA ASN A 108 -1.41 -7.21 13.77
C ASN A 108 -0.11 -6.47 14.12
N THR A 109 0.14 -6.20 15.40
CA THR A 109 1.36 -5.47 15.84
C THR A 109 2.65 -6.24 15.58
N ASP A 110 2.61 -7.57 15.54
CA ASP A 110 3.71 -8.40 15.08
C ASP A 110 3.97 -8.25 13.58
N ASN A 111 2.99 -7.84 12.76
CA ASN A 111 3.18 -7.52 11.34
C ASN A 111 3.53 -6.05 11.06
N MET A 112 3.79 -5.25 12.09
CA MET A 112 4.23 -3.86 11.93
C MET A 112 5.74 -3.75 12.05
N SER A 113 6.42 -3.43 10.95
CA SER A 113 7.87 -3.23 10.94
C SER A 113 8.28 -1.93 11.62
N ILE A 114 9.29 -1.97 12.49
CA ILE A 114 9.89 -0.77 13.11
C ILE A 114 10.50 0.16 12.07
N LEU A 115 10.95 -0.37 10.93
CA LEU A 115 11.56 0.41 9.87
C LEU A 115 10.53 1.01 8.90
N GLY A 116 9.23 0.74 9.09
CA GLY A 116 8.17 1.19 8.17
C GLY A 116 8.20 0.44 6.84
N LEU A 117 8.41 -0.88 6.87
CA LEU A 117 8.37 -1.76 5.70
C LEU A 117 7.04 -2.54 5.64
N THR A 118 6.49 -2.74 4.45
CA THR A 118 5.50 -3.81 4.22
C THR A 118 6.15 -5.18 4.46
N ILE A 119 5.56 -5.98 5.34
CA ILE A 119 6.11 -7.26 5.82
C ILE A 119 4.97 -8.27 6.04
N ASP A 120 5.27 -9.56 5.90
CA ASP A 120 4.31 -10.67 6.07
C ASP A 120 3.07 -10.57 5.17
N TYR A 121 3.35 -10.68 3.86
CA TYR A 121 2.35 -10.88 2.81
C TYR A 121 1.62 -12.22 3.03
N GLY A 122 0.36 -12.13 3.45
CA GLY A 122 -0.55 -13.26 3.54
C GLY A 122 -1.81 -12.99 2.72
N PRO A 123 -2.97 -12.76 3.34
CA PRO A 123 -4.18 -12.42 2.62
C PRO A 123 -4.26 -10.93 2.24
N PHE A 124 -3.30 -10.51 1.40
CA PHE A 124 -3.29 -9.18 0.83
C PHE A 124 -4.13 -9.13 -0.46
N GLY A 125 -4.52 -7.93 -0.86
CA GLY A 125 -5.12 -7.69 -2.16
C GLY A 125 -4.81 -6.29 -2.68
N PHE A 126 -4.57 -6.17 -3.98
CA PHE A 126 -4.70 -4.88 -4.66
C PHE A 126 -6.15 -4.72 -5.11
N LEU A 127 -6.70 -3.52 -4.95
CA LEU A 127 -8.05 -3.21 -5.42
C LEU A 127 -8.12 -3.41 -6.94
N ASP A 128 -8.98 -4.33 -7.36
CA ASP A 128 -9.47 -4.38 -8.73
C ASP A 128 -10.49 -3.25 -8.90
N ASP A 129 -11.76 -3.54 -8.58
CA ASP A 129 -12.81 -2.52 -8.49
C ASP A 129 -12.60 -1.68 -7.23
N TYR A 130 -12.85 -0.37 -7.32
CA TYR A 130 -12.70 0.51 -6.18
C TYR A 130 -13.84 0.27 -5.17
N ASP A 131 -13.50 -0.43 -4.10
CA ASP A 131 -14.32 -0.62 -2.92
C ASP A 131 -13.55 -0.14 -1.67
N PRO A 132 -13.94 1.00 -1.05
CA PRO A 132 -13.27 1.46 0.16
C PRO A 132 -13.40 0.47 1.33
N GLY A 133 -14.48 -0.33 1.34
CA GLY A 133 -14.75 -1.34 2.35
C GLY A 133 -14.10 -2.69 2.09
N PHE A 134 -13.25 -2.82 1.05
CA PHE A 134 -12.64 -4.09 0.65
C PHE A 134 -11.91 -4.80 1.80
N ILE A 135 -12.23 -6.07 1.99
CA ILE A 135 -11.58 -6.98 2.96
C ILE A 135 -10.80 -8.02 2.15
N GLY A 136 -9.47 -7.97 2.20
CA GLY A 136 -8.62 -8.94 1.50
C GLY A 136 -8.49 -10.31 2.19
N ASN A 137 -9.03 -10.45 3.41
CA ASN A 137 -8.86 -11.61 4.27
C ASN A 137 -10.21 -12.20 4.68
N HIS A 138 -10.61 -13.37 4.15
CA HIS A 138 -11.83 -14.09 4.54
C HIS A 138 -11.97 -14.34 6.05
N SER A 139 -10.87 -14.43 6.80
CA SER A 139 -10.90 -14.64 8.25
C SER A 139 -11.20 -13.35 9.03
N ASP A 140 -11.20 -12.19 8.39
CA ASP A 140 -11.54 -10.90 8.99
C ASP A 140 -13.05 -10.61 8.91
N HIS A 141 -13.86 -11.42 9.59
CA HIS A 141 -15.32 -11.32 9.57
C HIS A 141 -15.87 -9.99 10.10
N GLN A 142 -15.09 -9.24 10.89
CA GLN A 142 -15.47 -7.93 11.42
C GLN A 142 -14.99 -6.76 10.56
N GLY A 143 -14.22 -7.03 9.49
CA GLY A 143 -13.61 -6.00 8.66
C GLY A 143 -12.68 -5.08 9.45
N ARG A 144 -11.93 -5.62 10.41
CA ARG A 144 -10.94 -4.86 11.19
C ARG A 144 -9.85 -4.29 10.29
N TYR A 145 -9.40 -5.06 9.30
CA TYR A 145 -8.30 -4.73 8.39
C TYR A 145 -8.76 -4.39 6.98
N ARG A 146 -10.03 -3.99 6.82
CA ARG A 146 -10.53 -3.45 5.54
C ARG A 146 -9.72 -2.23 5.07
N PHE A 147 -9.71 -2.00 3.76
CA PHE A 147 -8.87 -1.00 3.11
C PHE A 147 -9.00 0.41 3.70
N ASP A 148 -10.21 0.92 3.91
CA ASP A 148 -10.42 2.25 4.50
C ASP A 148 -10.03 2.37 5.98
N ASN A 149 -9.87 1.25 6.70
CA ASN A 149 -9.59 1.23 8.13
C ASN A 149 -8.09 1.10 8.44
N GLN A 150 -7.25 0.79 7.43
CA GLN A 150 -5.79 0.69 7.62
C GLN A 150 -5.17 1.93 8.28
N PRO A 151 -5.55 3.18 7.95
CA PRO A 151 -5.09 4.38 8.66
C PRO A 151 -5.37 4.36 10.16
N SER A 152 -6.58 3.97 10.57
CA SER A 152 -6.95 3.94 11.99
C SER A 152 -6.25 2.79 12.73
N VAL A 153 -6.13 1.63 12.09
CA VAL A 153 -5.46 0.46 12.66
C VAL A 153 -3.97 0.71 12.87
N ALA A 154 -3.28 1.34 11.92
CA ALA A 154 -1.86 1.64 12.07
C ALA A 154 -1.60 2.64 13.21
N LEU A 155 -2.47 3.63 13.43
CA LEU A 155 -2.40 4.50 14.60
C LEU A 155 -2.58 3.70 15.90
N TRP A 156 -3.58 2.80 15.94
CA TRP A 156 -3.80 1.94 17.11
C TRP A 156 -2.58 1.07 17.40
N ASN A 157 -1.93 0.51 16.37
CA ASN A 157 -0.69 -0.26 16.52
C ASN A 157 0.47 0.60 17.05
N LEU A 158 0.61 1.84 16.60
CA LEU A 158 1.59 2.79 17.15
C LEU A 158 1.31 3.12 18.61
N GLN A 159 0.04 3.23 19.02
CA GLN A 159 -0.33 3.39 20.43
C GLN A 159 0.07 2.17 21.27
N ARG A 160 -0.03 0.95 20.71
CA ARG A 160 0.47 -0.26 21.38
C ARG A 160 1.99 -0.22 21.54
N LEU A 161 2.73 0.18 20.49
CA LEU A 161 4.17 0.39 20.59
C LEU A 161 4.52 1.46 21.62
N ALA A 162 3.86 2.63 21.60
CA ALA A 162 4.08 3.73 22.53
C ALA A 162 3.95 3.28 24.00
N GLN A 163 2.94 2.45 24.30
CA GLN A 163 2.75 1.88 25.64
C GLN A 163 4.00 1.12 26.13
N THR A 164 4.72 0.44 25.24
CA THR A 164 5.93 -0.30 25.61
C THR A 164 7.11 0.60 25.97
N LEU A 165 7.09 1.84 25.48
CA LEU A 165 8.19 2.81 25.59
C LEU A 165 8.05 3.74 26.80
N THR A 166 6.90 3.72 27.48
CA THR A 166 6.65 4.54 28.69
C THR A 166 7.67 4.39 29.82
N PRO A 167 8.44 3.28 29.97
CA PRO A 167 9.46 3.20 31.02
C PRO A 167 10.65 4.16 30.82
N PHE A 168 10.86 4.70 29.61
CA PHE A 168 12.02 5.54 29.30
C PHE A 168 11.75 6.67 28.29
N ILE A 169 10.48 6.89 27.90
CA ILE A 169 10.03 8.05 27.13
C ILE A 169 8.85 8.70 27.88
N GLU A 170 8.91 10.01 28.04
CA GLU A 170 7.85 10.79 28.69
C GLU A 170 6.56 10.79 27.86
N ILE A 171 5.40 10.84 28.54
CA ILE A 171 4.08 10.75 27.91
C ILE A 171 3.87 11.86 26.86
N ASP A 172 4.32 13.07 27.15
CA ASP A 172 4.20 14.21 26.21
C ASP A 172 4.98 13.96 24.91
N ALA A 173 6.14 13.28 24.97
CA ALA A 173 6.91 12.91 23.79
C ALA A 173 6.23 11.80 22.99
N LEU A 174 5.66 10.80 23.66
CA LEU A 174 4.88 9.75 23.02
C LEU A 174 3.66 10.33 22.26
N ASN A 175 2.95 11.28 22.86
CA ASN A 175 1.80 11.93 22.23
C ASN A 175 2.21 12.75 21.00
N ARG A 176 3.31 13.52 21.06
CA ARG A 176 3.85 14.25 19.90
C ARG A 176 4.17 13.31 18.73
N ALA A 177 4.76 12.16 19.01
CA ALA A 177 5.03 11.15 17.97
C ALA A 177 3.75 10.58 17.35
N LEU A 178 2.69 10.36 18.13
CA LEU A 178 1.39 9.92 17.61
C LEU A 178 0.71 11.01 16.76
N ASP A 179 0.84 12.29 17.12
CA ASP A 179 0.35 13.39 16.27
C ASP A 179 1.12 13.47 14.94
N ARG A 180 2.43 13.20 14.99
CA ARG A 180 3.30 13.16 13.81
C ARG A 180 2.89 12.09 12.81
N TYR A 181 2.30 10.98 13.25
CA TYR A 181 1.72 9.97 12.35
C TYR A 181 0.64 10.57 11.45
N GLN A 182 -0.31 11.31 12.02
CA GLN A 182 -1.46 11.84 11.29
C GLN A 182 -0.99 12.87 10.25
N ASP A 183 -0.09 13.78 10.65
CA ASP A 183 0.50 14.76 9.74
C ASP A 183 1.29 14.08 8.59
N ALA A 184 2.13 13.10 8.90
CA ALA A 184 2.91 12.37 7.89
C ALA A 184 2.02 11.60 6.91
N LEU A 185 0.94 10.97 7.40
CA LEU A 185 -0.02 10.25 6.58
C LEU A 185 -0.76 11.19 5.63
N LEU A 186 -1.39 12.25 6.15
CA LEU A 186 -2.21 13.16 5.35
C LEU A 186 -1.36 13.95 4.35
N THR A 187 -0.19 14.42 4.76
CA THR A 187 0.76 15.12 3.90
C THR A 187 1.21 14.23 2.75
N ARG A 188 1.65 12.99 3.05
CA ARG A 188 2.12 12.07 2.00
C ARG A 188 0.99 11.64 1.08
N TYR A 189 -0.19 11.33 1.64
CA TYR A 189 -1.36 10.96 0.86
C TYR A 189 -1.79 12.07 -0.10
N GLY A 190 -1.93 13.30 0.41
CA GLY A 190 -2.30 14.46 -0.41
C GLY A 190 -1.30 14.71 -1.55
N GLN A 191 0.00 14.68 -1.25
CA GLN A 191 1.05 14.82 -2.27
C GLN A 191 0.94 13.74 -3.36
N ARG A 192 0.79 12.46 -2.97
CA ARG A 192 0.70 11.35 -3.92
C ARG A 192 -0.60 11.39 -4.72
N MET A 193 -1.73 11.71 -4.11
CA MET A 193 -3.00 11.81 -4.83
C MET A 193 -3.02 12.98 -5.82
N ARG A 194 -2.43 14.13 -5.48
CA ARG A 194 -2.23 15.23 -6.44
C ARG A 194 -1.37 14.81 -7.63
N GLN A 195 -0.27 14.09 -7.38
CA GLN A 195 0.56 13.52 -8.44
C GLN A 195 -0.22 12.53 -9.31
N LYS A 196 -1.09 11.69 -8.73
CA LYS A 196 -1.95 10.76 -9.49
C LYS A 196 -3.01 11.48 -10.32
N LEU A 197 -3.47 12.64 -9.87
CA LEU A 197 -4.41 13.53 -10.57
C LEU A 197 -3.74 14.50 -11.54
N GLY A 198 -2.41 14.60 -11.57
CA GLY A 198 -1.69 15.56 -12.42
C GLY A 198 -1.79 17.01 -11.96
N PHE A 199 -2.01 17.25 -10.68
CA PHE A 199 -2.00 18.58 -10.07
C PHE A 199 -0.57 18.95 -9.63
N PHE A 200 0.02 19.97 -10.26
CA PHE A 200 1.37 20.46 -9.96
C PHE A 200 1.39 21.48 -8.82
N THR A 201 0.24 22.09 -8.53
CA THR A 201 0.05 23.06 -7.45
C THR A 201 -0.99 22.58 -6.47
N GLU A 202 -0.95 23.08 -5.24
CA GLU A 202 -1.95 22.76 -4.23
C GLU A 202 -3.07 23.79 -4.23
N GLN A 203 -4.33 23.34 -4.26
CA GLN A 203 -5.49 24.19 -4.07
C GLN A 203 -6.44 23.59 -3.02
N LYS A 204 -7.22 24.47 -2.39
CA LYS A 204 -8.14 24.11 -1.29
C LYS A 204 -9.17 23.05 -1.72
N ASP A 205 -9.62 23.13 -2.97
CA ASP A 205 -10.72 22.30 -3.48
C ASP A 205 -10.24 21.02 -4.19
N ASP A 206 -8.92 20.73 -4.18
CA ASP A 206 -8.37 19.49 -4.77
C ASP A 206 -9.02 18.22 -4.18
N ASN A 207 -9.26 18.24 -2.87
CA ASN A 207 -9.89 17.12 -2.16
C ASN A 207 -11.36 16.93 -2.55
N VAL A 208 -12.06 18.00 -2.95
CA VAL A 208 -13.45 17.89 -3.42
C VAL A 208 -13.48 17.11 -4.72
N LEU A 209 -12.61 17.45 -5.69
CA LEU A 209 -12.49 16.73 -6.96
C LEU A 209 -12.10 15.27 -6.76
N LEU A 210 -11.19 14.99 -5.82
CA LEU A 210 -10.80 13.62 -5.51
C LEU A 210 -11.96 12.81 -4.92
N ASN A 211 -12.69 13.38 -3.95
CA ASN A 211 -13.81 12.70 -3.30
C ASN A 211 -14.98 12.47 -4.25
N GLU A 212 -15.24 13.41 -5.17
CA GLU A 212 -16.24 13.22 -6.24
C GLU A 212 -15.85 12.05 -7.16
N LEU A 213 -14.58 11.96 -7.58
CA LEU A 213 -14.08 10.84 -8.38
C LEU A 213 -14.25 9.51 -7.65
N PHE A 214 -13.82 9.43 -6.39
CA PHE A 214 -13.96 8.21 -5.60
C PHE A 214 -15.41 7.81 -5.37
N SER A 215 -16.30 8.78 -5.15
CA SER A 215 -17.74 8.51 -5.01
C SER A 215 -18.32 7.93 -6.30
N LEU A 216 -17.92 8.46 -7.46
CA LEU A 216 -18.31 7.94 -8.76
C LEU A 216 -17.75 6.52 -8.99
N MET A 217 -16.47 6.31 -8.71
CA MET A 217 -15.81 5.00 -8.87
C MET A 217 -16.44 3.92 -7.99
N ALA A 218 -16.76 4.23 -6.73
CA ALA A 218 -17.36 3.29 -5.79
C ALA A 218 -18.79 2.92 -6.21
N ARG A 219 -19.56 3.90 -6.68
CA ARG A 219 -20.94 3.68 -7.16
C ARG A 219 -20.98 2.77 -8.40
N GLU A 220 -19.96 2.83 -9.24
CA GLU A 220 -19.94 2.15 -10.54
C GLU A 220 -19.04 0.91 -10.60
N GLY A 221 -18.35 0.56 -9.51
CA GLY A 221 -17.38 -0.53 -9.51
C GLY A 221 -16.28 -0.29 -10.56
N SER A 222 -15.75 0.93 -10.61
CA SER A 222 -14.69 1.29 -11.55
C SER A 222 -13.36 0.68 -11.11
N ASP A 223 -12.57 0.18 -12.06
CA ASP A 223 -11.25 -0.36 -11.76
C ASP A 223 -10.30 0.73 -11.26
N TYR A 224 -9.74 0.57 -10.07
CA TYR A 224 -8.95 1.61 -9.40
C TYR A 224 -7.71 1.99 -10.23
N THR A 225 -6.93 0.98 -10.61
CA THR A 225 -5.64 1.17 -11.31
C THR A 225 -5.86 1.73 -12.71
N ARG A 226 -6.77 1.14 -13.48
CA ARG A 226 -7.08 1.55 -14.85
C ARG A 226 -7.71 2.94 -14.88
N THR A 227 -8.54 3.30 -13.90
CA THR A 227 -9.13 4.65 -13.85
C THR A 227 -8.04 5.72 -13.82
N PHE A 228 -7.09 5.60 -12.88
CA PHE A 228 -5.96 6.53 -12.80
C PHE A 228 -5.02 6.43 -14.00
N ARG A 229 -4.79 5.22 -14.56
CA ARG A 229 -3.96 5.08 -15.75
C ARG A 229 -4.55 5.80 -16.94
N MET A 230 -5.82 5.56 -17.24
CA MET A 230 -6.56 6.21 -18.34
C MET A 230 -6.69 7.73 -18.13
N LEU A 231 -6.84 8.19 -16.88
CA LEU A 231 -6.83 9.61 -16.54
C LEU A 231 -5.51 10.29 -16.94
N SER A 232 -4.40 9.55 -16.91
CA SER A 232 -3.06 10.02 -17.28
C SER A 232 -2.91 10.39 -18.75
N HIS A 233 -3.90 10.11 -19.61
CA HIS A 233 -3.94 10.51 -21.02
C HIS A 233 -4.83 11.74 -21.27
N THR A 234 -5.28 12.42 -20.21
CA THR A 234 -6.12 13.61 -20.33
C THR A 234 -5.38 14.73 -21.07
N GLU A 235 -6.09 15.37 -22.00
CA GLU A 235 -5.72 16.67 -22.57
C GLU A 235 -6.62 17.75 -21.95
N GLN A 236 -6.03 18.79 -21.37
CA GLN A 236 -6.79 19.76 -20.55
C GLN A 236 -7.82 20.57 -21.35
N GLN A 237 -7.68 20.65 -22.68
CA GLN A 237 -8.60 21.34 -23.58
C GLN A 237 -9.60 20.41 -24.29
N SER A 238 -9.43 19.09 -24.19
CA SER A 238 -10.29 18.10 -24.87
C SER A 238 -11.26 17.46 -23.88
N ALA A 239 -12.54 17.35 -24.25
CA ALA A 239 -13.52 16.57 -23.48
C ALA A 239 -13.42 15.06 -23.78
N SER A 240 -12.61 14.67 -24.76
CA SER A 240 -12.40 13.26 -25.10
C SER A 240 -11.60 12.57 -24.00
N SER A 241 -12.10 11.43 -23.55
CA SER A 241 -11.37 10.56 -22.63
C SER A 241 -11.83 9.12 -22.80
N PRO A 242 -10.92 8.13 -22.82
CA PRO A 242 -11.31 6.74 -22.87
C PRO A 242 -12.06 6.30 -21.59
N LEU A 243 -11.93 7.06 -20.49
CA LEU A 243 -12.70 6.82 -19.26
C LEU A 243 -14.20 6.99 -19.45
N ARG A 244 -14.62 7.82 -20.40
CA ARG A 244 -16.03 8.12 -20.60
C ARG A 244 -16.86 6.87 -20.89
N ASP A 245 -16.29 5.91 -21.60
CA ASP A 245 -16.96 4.64 -21.92
C ASP A 245 -16.87 3.60 -20.81
N THR A 246 -16.08 3.84 -19.75
CA THR A 246 -16.00 2.95 -18.58
C THR A 246 -17.05 3.26 -17.52
N PHE A 247 -17.67 4.44 -17.57
CA PHE A 247 -18.74 4.84 -16.67
C PHE A 247 -20.12 4.59 -17.30
N ILE A 248 -21.04 4.04 -16.51
CA ILE A 248 -22.46 3.89 -16.82
C ILE A 248 -23.14 5.27 -16.81
N ASP A 249 -22.93 6.06 -15.74
CA ASP A 249 -23.44 7.43 -15.64
C ASP A 249 -22.46 8.42 -16.30
N ARG A 250 -22.44 8.38 -17.63
CA ARG A 250 -21.57 9.24 -18.46
C ARG A 250 -21.76 10.73 -18.17
N ALA A 251 -22.98 11.15 -17.83
CA ALA A 251 -23.26 12.55 -17.53
C ALA A 251 -22.60 12.99 -16.21
N ALA A 252 -22.63 12.13 -15.18
CA ALA A 252 -21.89 12.41 -13.94
C ALA A 252 -20.37 12.46 -14.17
N PHE A 253 -19.83 11.52 -14.97
CA PHE A 253 -18.42 11.56 -15.37
C PHE A 253 -18.09 12.85 -16.12
N ASP A 254 -18.85 13.21 -17.16
CA ASP A 254 -18.62 14.40 -17.98
C ASP A 254 -18.62 15.66 -17.10
N GLY A 255 -19.58 15.80 -16.19
CA GLY A 255 -19.65 16.92 -15.26
C GLY A 255 -18.45 17.00 -14.31
N TRP A 256 -17.99 15.88 -13.77
CA TRP A 256 -16.77 15.82 -12.96
C TRP A 256 -15.53 16.15 -13.80
N PHE A 257 -15.42 15.57 -14.99
CA PHE A 257 -14.26 15.71 -15.88
C PHE A 257 -14.09 17.14 -16.38
N ASP A 258 -15.19 17.87 -16.60
CA ASP A 258 -15.15 19.30 -16.92
C ASP A 258 -14.55 20.14 -15.80
N ARG A 259 -14.94 19.88 -14.53
CA ARG A 259 -14.38 20.56 -13.36
C ARG A 259 -12.93 20.18 -13.12
N TYR A 260 -12.59 18.89 -13.26
CA TYR A 260 -11.23 18.39 -13.17
C TYR A 260 -10.31 19.06 -14.21
N ARG A 261 -10.71 19.10 -15.48
CA ARG A 261 -9.91 19.79 -16.52
C ARG A 261 -9.86 21.30 -16.30
N ALA A 262 -10.93 21.92 -15.80
CA ALA A 262 -10.89 23.33 -15.41
C ALA A 262 -9.82 23.59 -14.34
N ARG A 263 -9.71 22.70 -13.36
CA ARG A 263 -8.64 22.74 -12.35
C ARG A 263 -7.25 22.56 -12.98
N LEU A 264 -7.07 21.67 -13.96
CA LEU A 264 -5.80 21.52 -14.67
C LEU A 264 -5.39 22.82 -15.39
N ARG A 265 -6.34 23.49 -16.05
CA ARG A 265 -6.09 24.75 -16.80
C ARG A 265 -5.70 25.93 -15.92
N THR A 266 -5.91 25.86 -14.61
CA THR A 266 -5.40 26.88 -13.67
C THR A 266 -3.88 26.83 -13.53
N GLU A 267 -3.24 25.73 -13.94
CA GLU A 267 -1.80 25.55 -13.91
C GLU A 267 -1.22 25.80 -15.30
N ALA A 268 -0.17 26.62 -15.38
CA ALA A 268 0.58 26.85 -16.61
C ALA A 268 1.50 25.65 -16.93
N VAL A 269 0.92 24.45 -17.06
CA VAL A 269 1.61 23.18 -17.31
C VAL A 269 1.06 22.52 -18.57
N ASP A 270 1.97 22.17 -19.46
CA ASP A 270 1.67 21.50 -20.74
C ASP A 270 1.16 20.07 -20.53
N ASP A 271 0.33 19.60 -21.45
CA ASP A 271 -0.27 18.27 -21.39
C ASP A 271 0.79 17.17 -21.48
N ALA A 272 1.83 17.31 -22.32
CA ALA A 272 2.87 16.29 -22.44
C ALA A 272 3.63 16.10 -21.11
N LEU A 273 3.97 17.19 -20.43
CA LEU A 273 4.63 17.13 -19.12
C LEU A 273 3.72 16.52 -18.05
N ARG A 274 2.44 16.89 -18.03
CA ARG A 274 1.47 16.35 -17.08
C ARG A 274 1.24 14.85 -17.29
N GLN A 275 1.03 14.44 -18.53
CA GLN A 275 0.84 13.03 -18.89
C GLN A 275 2.06 12.20 -18.50
N GLN A 276 3.28 12.67 -18.80
CA GLN A 276 4.51 12.00 -18.39
C GLN A 276 4.59 11.84 -16.85
N GLN A 277 4.29 12.88 -16.09
CA GLN A 277 4.30 12.82 -14.63
C GLN A 277 3.25 11.83 -14.11
N MET A 278 2.02 11.89 -14.59
CA MET A 278 0.94 11.00 -14.17
C MET A 278 1.28 9.54 -14.51
N GLN A 279 1.77 9.27 -15.73
CA GLN A 279 2.17 7.92 -16.16
C GLN A 279 3.34 7.35 -15.34
N SER A 280 4.20 8.21 -14.77
CA SER A 280 5.30 7.78 -13.89
C SER A 280 4.85 7.36 -12.48
N VAL A 281 3.62 7.70 -12.07
CA VAL A 281 3.09 7.42 -10.72
C VAL A 281 1.81 6.58 -10.73
N ASN A 282 1.08 6.55 -11.84
CA ASN A 282 -0.10 5.72 -12.05
C ASN A 282 0.33 4.43 -12.77
N PRO A 283 0.43 3.29 -12.06
CA PRO A 283 0.84 2.05 -12.69
C PRO A 283 -0.17 1.61 -13.76
N ALA A 284 0.34 1.05 -14.84
CA ALA A 284 -0.47 0.32 -15.82
C ALA A 284 -0.85 -1.07 -15.30
N VAL A 285 -0.02 -1.67 -14.43
CA VAL A 285 -0.21 -3.02 -13.89
C VAL A 285 0.05 -3.04 -12.38
N VAL A 286 -0.81 -3.74 -11.65
CA VAL A 286 -0.61 -4.14 -10.25
C VAL A 286 -0.71 -5.66 -10.12
N LEU A 287 -0.24 -6.23 -9.01
CA LEU A 287 -0.36 -7.67 -8.74
C LEU A 287 -1.79 -8.00 -8.32
N ARG A 288 -2.69 -8.13 -9.31
CA ARG A 288 -4.07 -8.54 -9.11
C ARG A 288 -4.14 -10.00 -8.65
N ASN A 289 -5.13 -10.34 -7.83
CA ASN A 289 -5.25 -11.69 -7.27
C ASN A 289 -5.39 -12.77 -8.36
N TRP A 290 -6.15 -12.50 -9.43
CA TRP A 290 -6.31 -13.46 -10.53
C TRP A 290 -5.02 -13.71 -11.33
N LEU A 291 -4.12 -12.72 -11.41
CA LEU A 291 -2.80 -12.90 -12.04
C LEU A 291 -1.89 -13.75 -11.15
N ALA A 292 -1.93 -13.51 -9.83
CA ALA A 292 -1.22 -14.35 -8.86
C ALA A 292 -1.71 -15.80 -8.92
N GLN A 293 -3.03 -16.02 -8.91
CA GLN A 293 -3.62 -17.35 -9.01
C GLN A 293 -3.23 -18.05 -10.31
N ARG A 294 -3.25 -17.35 -11.45
CA ARG A 294 -2.81 -17.92 -12.73
C ARG A 294 -1.36 -18.41 -12.68
N ALA A 295 -0.48 -17.66 -12.03
CA ALA A 295 0.92 -18.07 -11.86
C ALA A 295 1.06 -19.25 -10.89
N ILE A 296 0.27 -19.27 -9.81
CA ILE A 296 0.21 -20.36 -8.82
C ILE A 296 -0.26 -21.66 -9.49
N ASP A 297 -1.36 -21.62 -10.26
CA ASP A 297 -1.94 -22.78 -10.94
C ASP A 297 -0.93 -23.40 -11.92
N ALA A 298 -0.22 -22.56 -12.69
CA ALA A 298 0.83 -23.01 -13.59
C ALA A 298 2.01 -23.63 -12.82
N ALA A 299 2.46 -22.99 -11.75
CA ALA A 299 3.55 -23.48 -10.91
C ALA A 299 3.21 -24.81 -10.23
N GLY A 300 1.95 -25.00 -9.82
CA GLY A 300 1.44 -26.27 -9.26
C GLY A 300 1.46 -27.42 -10.27
N GLN A 301 1.47 -27.12 -11.57
CA GLN A 301 1.64 -28.09 -12.67
C GLN A 301 3.11 -28.25 -13.10
N GLY A 302 4.04 -27.59 -12.41
CA GLY A 302 5.47 -27.61 -12.73
C GLY A 302 5.91 -26.58 -13.78
N ASP A 303 5.02 -25.71 -14.25
CA ASP A 303 5.36 -24.64 -15.20
C ASP A 303 5.60 -23.31 -14.48
N MET A 304 6.87 -22.91 -14.41
CA MET A 304 7.30 -21.65 -13.78
C MET A 304 7.32 -20.46 -14.76
N SER A 305 6.92 -20.66 -16.02
CA SER A 305 7.02 -19.61 -17.06
C SER A 305 6.12 -18.40 -16.76
N GLU A 306 4.89 -18.63 -16.28
CA GLU A 306 3.95 -17.57 -15.93
C GLU A 306 4.42 -16.77 -14.71
N LEU A 307 4.96 -17.45 -13.69
CA LEU A 307 5.55 -16.79 -12.52
C LEU A 307 6.69 -15.85 -12.92
N HIS A 308 7.61 -16.32 -13.76
CA HIS A 308 8.73 -15.49 -14.24
C HIS A 308 8.23 -14.32 -15.10
N ARG A 309 7.26 -14.55 -15.98
CA ARG A 309 6.68 -13.51 -16.84
C ARG A 309 5.98 -12.43 -16.03
N LEU A 310 5.10 -12.83 -15.10
CA LEU A 310 4.40 -11.92 -14.20
C LEU A 310 5.39 -11.11 -13.36
N HIS A 311 6.42 -11.77 -12.80
CA HIS A 311 7.45 -11.07 -12.03
C HIS A 311 8.19 -10.04 -12.88
N GLU A 312 8.59 -10.35 -14.12
CA GLU A 312 9.29 -9.42 -15.02
C GLU A 312 8.42 -8.20 -15.37
N ILE A 313 7.13 -8.42 -15.64
CA ILE A 313 6.17 -7.34 -15.90
C ILE A 313 6.07 -6.40 -14.69
N LEU A 314 6.00 -6.96 -13.48
CA LEU A 314 5.91 -6.18 -12.24
C LEU A 314 7.20 -5.40 -11.91
N ARG A 315 8.31 -5.61 -12.64
CA ARG A 315 9.52 -4.78 -12.54
C ARG A 315 9.36 -3.42 -13.23
N GLN A 316 8.42 -3.32 -14.15
CA GLN A 316 8.14 -2.11 -14.94
C GLN A 316 6.65 -1.76 -14.90
N PRO A 317 6.06 -1.57 -13.70
CA PRO A 317 4.60 -1.48 -13.53
C PRO A 317 3.97 -0.24 -14.18
N PHE A 318 4.78 0.73 -14.61
CA PHE A 318 4.36 2.00 -15.21
C PHE A 318 4.38 2.01 -16.74
N ILE A 319 4.83 0.93 -17.38
CA ILE A 319 4.86 0.79 -18.84
C ILE A 319 3.53 0.20 -19.31
N ASP A 320 2.88 0.84 -20.28
CA ASP A 320 1.64 0.34 -20.88
C ASP A 320 1.84 -0.99 -21.60
N ARG A 321 0.77 -1.77 -21.66
CA ARG A 321 0.76 -3.10 -22.26
C ARG A 321 -0.55 -3.36 -22.97
N ASP A 322 -0.47 -4.12 -24.05
CA ASP A 322 -1.61 -4.57 -24.85
C ASP A 322 -2.06 -6.01 -24.50
N ASP A 323 -1.38 -6.65 -23.55
CA ASP A 323 -1.70 -7.98 -23.05
C ASP A 323 -2.64 -7.95 -21.83
N ASP A 324 -3.08 -9.13 -21.39
CA ASP A 324 -4.11 -9.24 -20.36
C ASP A 324 -3.66 -8.87 -18.93
N TYR A 325 -2.36 -8.64 -18.71
CA TYR A 325 -1.85 -8.22 -17.40
C TYR A 325 -2.34 -6.84 -16.97
N ALA A 326 -2.70 -5.98 -17.93
CA ALA A 326 -3.31 -4.67 -17.66
C ALA A 326 -4.85 -4.73 -17.58
N SER A 327 -5.47 -5.88 -17.85
CA SER A 327 -6.91 -6.05 -17.88
C SER A 327 -7.55 -6.11 -16.50
N ARG A 328 -8.86 -5.83 -16.45
CA ARG A 328 -9.71 -6.14 -15.29
C ARG A 328 -9.71 -7.66 -15.05
N PRO A 329 -10.00 -8.13 -13.83
CA PRO A 329 -10.20 -9.54 -13.60
C PRO A 329 -11.32 -10.10 -14.51
N PRO A 330 -11.13 -11.30 -15.10
CA PRO A 330 -12.23 -12.03 -15.71
C PRO A 330 -13.27 -12.41 -14.64
N GLU A 331 -14.47 -12.84 -15.05
CA GLU A 331 -15.57 -13.14 -14.11
C GLU A 331 -15.17 -14.11 -12.98
N TRP A 332 -14.39 -15.15 -13.30
CA TRP A 332 -13.89 -16.11 -12.31
C TRP A 332 -12.89 -15.50 -11.31
N GLY A 333 -12.22 -14.41 -11.69
CA GLY A 333 -11.17 -13.77 -10.91
C GLY A 333 -11.66 -12.69 -9.94
N LYS A 334 -12.89 -12.17 -10.13
CA LYS A 334 -13.43 -11.01 -9.38
C LYS A 334 -13.55 -11.21 -7.87
N ARG A 335 -13.59 -12.46 -7.40
CA ARG A 335 -13.78 -12.82 -5.98
C ARG A 335 -12.63 -13.65 -5.43
N LEU A 336 -11.49 -13.68 -6.13
CA LEU A 336 -10.33 -14.40 -5.64
C LEU A 336 -9.69 -13.64 -4.50
N GLU A 337 -9.37 -14.39 -3.46
CA GLU A 337 -8.55 -13.95 -2.35
C GLU A 337 -7.24 -14.70 -2.43
N VAL A 338 -6.12 -13.99 -2.29
CA VAL A 338 -4.84 -14.65 -2.05
C VAL A 338 -4.83 -15.03 -0.58
N SER A 339 -4.37 -16.22 -0.24
CA SER A 339 -4.16 -16.67 1.13
C SER A 339 -2.75 -17.24 1.28
N CYS A 340 -2.29 -17.43 2.52
CA CYS A 340 -1.05 -18.17 2.79
C CYS A 340 -1.12 -19.67 2.39
N SER A 341 -2.24 -20.09 1.80
CA SER A 341 -2.58 -21.45 1.37
C SER A 341 -3.10 -21.45 -0.09
N SER A 342 -2.71 -20.45 -0.90
CA SER A 342 -3.02 -20.39 -2.34
C SER A 342 -1.84 -20.87 -3.14
#